data_AF-Q6LK76-F1
#
_entry.id   AF-Q6LK76-F1
#
_cell.length_a   1.000
_cell.length_b   1.000
_cell.length_c   1.000
_cell.angle_alpha   90.00
_cell.angle_beta   90.00
_cell.angle_gamma   90.00
#
_symmetry.space_group_name_H-M   'P 1'
#
loop_
_entity.id
_entity.type
_entity.pdbx_description
1 polymer ?
#
loop_
_entity_poly.entity_id
_entity_poly.type
_entity_poly.pdbx_seq_one_letter_code
_entity_poly.pdbx_strand_id
1 'polypeptide(L)'
;MQQDLAIVFVVIWLGLTVGSVMLFQRGSDVKRKRKLWPIYTIFTNTVIGGFIIYMQPPIVLMLSLLALLIPVTFLTIRSTKFCDACGQVTRTPFFLKPATKCSHCQKPL
;
A
#
# COMPACT_ATOMS: atom_id res chain seq x y z
N MET A 1 16.24 -19.45 13.08
CA MET A 1 14.76 -19.46 12.94
C MET A 1 14.14 -18.06 12.95
N GLN A 2 14.24 -17.26 14.03
CA GLN A 2 13.69 -15.89 14.04
C GLN A 2 14.39 -14.94 13.06
N GLN A 3 15.72 -15.06 12.89
CA GLN A 3 16.49 -14.26 11.93
C GLN A 3 16.10 -14.59 10.48
N ASP A 4 15.90 -15.88 10.16
CA ASP A 4 15.51 -16.33 8.82
C ASP A 4 14.13 -15.77 8.42
N LEU A 5 13.19 -15.75 9.36
CA LEU A 5 11.86 -15.17 9.17
C LEU A 5 11.92 -13.66 8.94
N ALA A 6 12.77 -12.95 9.68
CA ALA A 6 12.99 -11.51 9.48
C ALA A 6 13.58 -11.23 8.09
N ILE A 7 14.55 -12.04 7.63
CA ILE A 7 15.14 -11.90 6.30
C ILE A 7 14.08 -12.12 5.21
N VAL A 8 13.29 -13.19 5.32
CA VAL A 8 12.19 -13.47 4.37
C VAL A 8 11.20 -12.31 4.34
N PHE A 9 10.80 -11.79 5.50
CA PHE A 9 9.91 -10.63 5.58
C PHE A 9 10.51 -9.40 4.90
N VAL A 10 11.79 -9.09 5.15
CA VAL A 10 12.50 -7.96 4.55
C VAL A 10 12.58 -8.12 3.03
N VAL A 11 12.86 -9.32 2.52
CA VAL A 11 12.91 -9.59 1.08
C VAL A 11 11.55 -9.40 0.42
N ILE A 12 10.48 -9.93 1.03
CA ILE A 12 9.10 -9.74 0.54
C ILE A 12 8.73 -8.25 0.58
N TRP A 13 9.01 -7.58 1.69
CA TRP A 13 8.71 -6.16 1.88
C TRP A 13 9.47 -5.28 0.88
N LEU A 14 10.74 -5.57 0.63
CA LEU A 14 11.54 -4.89 -0.40
C LEU A 14 10.94 -5.11 -1.79
N GLY A 15 10.59 -6.35 -2.14
CA GLY A 15 9.97 -6.66 -3.43
C GLY A 15 8.65 -5.91 -3.65
N LEU A 16 7.80 -5.85 -2.62
CA LEU A 16 6.56 -5.08 -2.65
C LEU A 16 6.83 -3.57 -2.72
N THR A 17 7.81 -3.06 -1.98
CA THR A 17 8.14 -1.62 -1.99
C THR A 17 8.66 -1.20 -3.37
N VAL A 18 9.63 -1.94 -3.93
CA VAL A 18 10.20 -1.67 -5.25
C VAL A 18 9.17 -1.83 -6.36
N GLY A 19 8.34 -2.90 -6.30
CA GLY A 19 7.25 -3.11 -7.23
C GLY A 19 6.24 -1.96 -7.22
N SER A 20 5.90 -1.44 -6.03
CA SER A 20 5.01 -0.29 -5.91
C SER A 20 5.62 0.97 -6.56
N VAL A 21 6.91 1.23 -6.36
CA VAL A 21 7.59 2.39 -6.93
C VAL A 21 7.64 2.27 -8.45
N MET A 22 8.05 1.13 -8.99
CA MET A 22 8.13 0.93 -10.44
C MET A 22 6.77 1.05 -11.13
N LEU A 23 5.71 0.45 -10.56
CA LEU A 23 4.38 0.44 -11.17
C LEU A 23 3.65 1.79 -11.04
N PHE A 24 3.83 2.49 -9.92
CA PHE A 24 3.00 3.64 -9.59
C PHE A 24 3.73 4.99 -9.71
N GLN A 25 5.06 5.06 -9.62
CA GLN A 25 5.82 6.30 -9.85
C GLN A 25 6.25 6.47 -11.31
N ARG A 26 6.35 5.39 -12.09
CA ARG A 26 6.80 5.43 -13.50
C ARG A 26 5.60 5.41 -14.46
N GLY A 27 5.66 6.19 -15.55
CA GLY A 27 4.62 6.22 -16.59
C GLY A 27 3.47 7.22 -16.35
N SER A 28 2.81 7.63 -17.44
CA SER A 28 1.72 8.62 -17.46
C SER A 28 0.31 8.02 -17.45
N ASP A 29 0.17 6.68 -17.51
CA ASP A 29 -1.13 6.01 -17.59
C ASP A 29 -1.88 5.98 -16.25
N VAL A 30 -2.48 7.11 -15.89
CA VAL A 30 -3.19 7.30 -14.62
C VAL A 30 -4.40 6.39 -14.50
N LYS A 31 -5.14 6.15 -15.59
CA LYS A 31 -6.31 5.24 -15.59
C LYS A 31 -5.92 3.81 -15.19
N ARG A 32 -4.81 3.30 -15.72
CA ARG A 32 -4.29 1.96 -15.40
C ARG A 32 -3.81 1.89 -13.96
N LYS A 33 -3.06 2.90 -13.50
CA LYS A 33 -2.59 3.00 -12.11
C LYS A 33 -3.74 3.06 -11.11
N ARG A 34 -4.78 3.85 -11.37
CA ARG A 34 -5.97 3.98 -10.52
C ARG A 34 -6.73 2.65 -10.37
N LYS A 35 -6.76 1.82 -11.43
CA LYS A 35 -7.36 0.47 -11.40
C LYS A 35 -6.46 -0.55 -10.70
N LEU A 36 -5.14 -0.50 -10.92
CA LEU A 36 -4.18 -1.44 -10.35
C LEU A 36 -3.89 -1.18 -8.87
N TRP A 37 -3.97 0.07 -8.40
CA TRP A 37 -3.66 0.43 -7.02
C TRP A 37 -4.46 -0.33 -5.96
N PRO A 38 -5.82 -0.40 -6.02
CA PRO A 38 -6.57 -1.18 -5.05
C PRO A 38 -6.20 -2.67 -5.09
N ILE A 39 -6.04 -3.23 -6.29
CA ILE A 39 -5.66 -4.64 -6.47
C ILE A 39 -4.28 -4.91 -5.84
N TYR A 40 -3.31 -4.05 -6.12
CA TYR A 40 -1.95 -4.15 -5.60
C TYR A 40 -1.89 -3.99 -4.08
N THR A 41 -2.65 -3.04 -3.54
CA THR A 41 -2.70 -2.78 -2.08
C THR A 41 -3.33 -3.97 -1.36
N ILE A 42 -4.44 -4.50 -1.88
CA ILE A 42 -5.08 -5.72 -1.34
C ILE A 42 -4.10 -6.89 -1.40
N PHE A 43 -3.48 -7.14 -2.56
CA PHE A 43 -2.49 -8.22 -2.72
C PHE A 43 -1.34 -8.11 -1.70
N THR A 44 -0.75 -6.92 -1.57
CA THR A 44 0.33 -6.64 -0.60
C THR A 44 -0.11 -6.96 0.82
N ASN A 45 -1.30 -6.50 1.23
CA ASN A 45 -1.81 -6.73 2.57
C ASN A 45 -2.25 -8.19 2.81
N THR A 46 -2.69 -8.90 1.77
CA THR A 46 -2.94 -10.35 1.85
C THR A 46 -1.64 -11.12 2.05
N VAL A 47 -0.56 -10.77 1.35
CA VAL A 47 0.76 -11.39 1.54
C VAL A 47 1.27 -11.14 2.96
N ILE A 48 1.16 -9.91 3.46
CA ILE A 48 1.53 -9.57 4.85
C ILE A 48 0.64 -10.32 5.86
N GLY A 49 -0.67 -10.38 5.63
CA GLY A 49 -1.60 -11.12 6.48
C GLY A 49 -1.30 -12.62 6.52
N GLY A 50 -0.98 -13.22 5.38
CA GLY A 50 -0.53 -14.61 5.28
C GLY A 50 0.78 -14.86 6.05
N PHE A 51 1.72 -13.92 5.97
CA PHE A 51 2.96 -13.97 6.76
C PHE A 51 2.68 -13.90 8.27
N ILE A 52 1.76 -13.04 8.71
CA ILE A 52 1.35 -12.96 10.13
C ILE A 52 0.78 -14.30 10.61
N ILE A 53 -0.04 -14.97 9.81
CA ILE A 53 -0.58 -16.30 10.14
C ILE A 53 0.54 -17.34 10.22
N TYR A 54 1.48 -17.32 9.28
CA TYR A 54 2.61 -18.25 9.25
C TYR A 54 3.53 -18.12 10.47
N MET A 55 3.72 -16.90 10.98
CA MET A 55 4.51 -16.63 12.20
C MET A 55 3.88 -17.18 13.48
N GLN A 56 2.60 -17.60 13.44
CA GLN A 56 1.81 -18.09 14.57
C GLN A 56 1.99 -17.29 15.88
N PRO A 57 1.75 -15.96 15.87
CA PRO A 57 1.74 -15.17 17.10
C PRO A 57 0.56 -15.58 18.00
N PRO A 58 0.52 -15.12 19.27
CA PRO A 58 -0.62 -15.33 20.15
C PRO A 58 -1.94 -14.97 19.45
N ILE A 59 -2.97 -15.82 19.58
CA ILE A 59 -4.24 -15.71 18.83
C ILE A 59 -4.85 -14.30 18.92
N VAL A 60 -4.83 -13.68 20.10
CA VAL A 60 -5.35 -12.32 20.30
C VAL A 60 -4.57 -11.29 19.48
N LEU A 61 -3.24 -11.42 19.42
CA LEU A 61 -2.38 -10.54 18.61
C LEU A 61 -2.60 -10.78 17.11
N MET A 62 -2.73 -12.04 16.70
CA MET A 62 -3.00 -12.40 15.30
C MET A 62 -4.31 -11.78 14.82
N LEU A 63 -5.40 -12.00 15.56
CA LEU A 63 -6.72 -11.51 15.20
C LEU A 63 -6.79 -9.99 15.21
N SER A 64 -6.15 -9.33 16.18
CA SER A 64 -6.10 -7.86 16.23
C SER A 64 -5.31 -7.26 15.06
N LEU A 65 -4.17 -7.83 14.68
CA LEU A 65 -3.40 -7.39 13.51
C LEU A 65 -4.18 -7.59 12.20
N LEU A 66 -4.80 -8.76 12.02
CA LEU A 66 -5.61 -9.05 10.84
C LEU A 66 -6.84 -8.13 10.76
N ALA A 67 -7.51 -7.89 11.89
CA ALA A 67 -8.63 -6.95 11.95
C ALA A 67 -8.20 -5.52 11.62
N LEU A 68 -7.00 -5.10 12.06
CA LEU A 68 -6.44 -3.78 11.80
C LEU A 68 -5.95 -3.58 10.36
N LEU A 69 -5.53 -4.65 9.68
CA LEU A 69 -5.15 -4.59 8.26
C LEU A 69 -6.32 -4.13 7.37
N ILE A 70 -7.56 -4.47 7.70
CA ILE A 70 -8.74 -4.11 6.90
C ILE A 70 -8.94 -2.59 6.80
N PRO A 71 -9.12 -1.84 7.92
CA PRO A 71 -9.29 -0.39 7.87
C PRO A 71 -8.03 0.30 7.36
N VAL A 72 -6.82 -0.19 7.66
CA VAL A 72 -5.57 0.37 7.12
C VAL A 72 -5.52 0.23 5.59
N THR A 73 -5.91 -0.92 5.05
CA THR A 73 -6.00 -1.14 3.59
C THR A 73 -6.96 -0.13 2.98
N PHE A 74 -8.16 -0.01 3.54
CA PHE A 74 -9.18 0.90 3.04
C PHE A 74 -8.71 2.36 3.07
N LEU A 75 -8.12 2.79 4.19
CA LEU A 75 -7.59 4.14 4.35
C LEU A 75 -6.44 4.41 3.38
N THR A 76 -5.57 3.43 3.13
CA THR A 76 -4.45 3.53 2.17
C THR A 76 -4.95 3.68 0.73
N ILE A 77 -5.98 2.94 0.35
CA ILE A 77 -6.61 3.07 -0.96
C ILE A 77 -7.29 4.45 -1.09
N ARG A 78 -7.99 4.91 -0.05
CA ARG A 78 -8.70 6.20 -0.05
C ARG A 78 -7.74 7.40 -0.06
N SER A 79 -6.64 7.32 0.68
CA SER A 79 -5.67 8.41 0.85
C SER A 79 -4.71 8.57 -0.32
N THR A 80 -4.55 7.53 -1.14
CA THR A 80 -3.69 7.58 -2.32
C THR A 80 -4.49 7.99 -3.54
N LYS A 81 -4.12 9.12 -4.14
CA LYS A 81 -4.68 9.65 -5.38
C LYS A 81 -3.60 9.75 -6.45
N PHE A 82 -4.01 9.66 -7.70
CA PHE A 82 -3.12 9.78 -8.86
C PHE A 82 -3.55 10.98 -9.67
N CYS A 83 -2.62 11.89 -9.96
CA CYS A 83 -2.91 13.10 -10.72
C CYS A 83 -3.04 12.79 -12.21
N ASP A 84 -4.20 13.11 -12.79
CA ASP A 84 -4.49 12.94 -14.22
C ASP A 84 -3.56 13.78 -15.12
N ALA A 85 -3.00 14.89 -14.62
CA ALA A 85 -2.17 15.79 -15.40
C ALA A 85 -0.66 15.45 -15.42
N CYS A 86 -0.11 14.88 -14.35
CA CYS A 86 1.33 14.60 -14.25
C CYS A 86 1.67 13.13 -14.01
N GLY A 87 0.68 12.25 -13.82
CA GLY A 87 0.92 10.82 -13.60
C GLY A 87 1.46 10.47 -12.20
N GLN A 88 1.71 11.47 -11.35
CA GLN A 88 2.32 11.29 -10.04
C GLN A 88 1.30 10.88 -8.98
N VAL A 89 1.80 10.13 -7.99
CA VAL A 89 1.07 9.74 -6.79
C VAL A 89 1.07 10.90 -5.80
N THR A 90 -0.11 11.23 -5.28
CA THR A 90 -0.27 12.12 -4.12
C THR A 90 -0.91 11.31 -2.99
N ARG A 91 -0.25 11.29 -1.83
CA ARG A 91 -0.73 10.61 -0.63
C ARG A 91 -1.06 11.64 0.43
N THR A 92 -2.22 11.52 1.05
CA THR A 92 -2.55 12.30 2.25
C THR A 92 -2.40 11.44 3.51
N PRO A 93 -2.11 12.07 4.66
CA PRO A 93 -2.20 11.38 5.93
C PRO A 93 -3.59 10.77 6.14
N PHE A 94 -3.67 9.63 6.83
CA PHE A 94 -4.91 8.86 6.98
C PHE A 94 -6.08 9.64 7.60
N PHE A 95 -5.79 10.64 8.43
CA PHE A 95 -6.78 11.44 9.15
C PHE A 95 -7.10 12.79 8.49
N LEU A 96 -6.43 13.14 7.38
CA LEU A 96 -6.68 14.38 6.66
C LEU A 96 -7.62 14.15 5.48
N LYS A 97 -8.36 15.20 5.10
CA LYS A 97 -9.18 15.19 3.88
C LYS A 97 -8.29 14.86 2.67
N PRO A 98 -8.81 14.11 1.68
CA PRO A 98 -8.05 13.78 0.47
C PRO A 98 -7.52 15.04 -0.20
N ALA A 99 -6.29 14.99 -0.70
CA ALA A 99 -5.69 16.12 -1.40
C ALA A 99 -6.54 16.43 -2.63
N THR A 100 -6.88 17.71 -2.80
CA THR A 100 -7.58 18.22 -3.98
C THR A 100 -6.61 18.67 -5.07
N LYS A 101 -5.34 18.91 -4.71
CA LYS A 101 -4.26 19.32 -5.60
C LYS A 101 -3.10 18.35 -5.55
N CYS A 102 -2.47 18.12 -6.70
CA CYS A 102 -1.28 17.30 -6.78
C CYS A 102 -0.10 18.00 -6.09
N SER A 103 0.66 17.26 -5.27
CA SER A 103 1.84 17.78 -4.57
C SER A 103 2.96 18.21 -5.53
N HIS A 104 3.01 17.65 -6.74
CA HIS A 104 4.07 17.93 -7.71
C HIS A 104 3.71 19.06 -8.69
N CYS A 105 2.53 19.01 -9.30
CA CYS A 105 2.15 19.96 -10.35
C CYS A 105 1.08 20.98 -9.94
N GLN A 106 0.57 20.91 -8.70
CA GLN A 106 -0.44 21.82 -8.14
C GLN A 106 -1.79 21.86 -8.90
N LYS A 107 -1.95 21.02 -9.94
CA LYS A 107 -3.21 20.84 -10.68
C LYS A 107 -4.21 19.99 -9.88
N PRO A 108 -5.52 20.11 -10.16
CA PRO A 108 -6.53 19.27 -9.51
C PRO A 108 -6.28 17.77 -9.75
N LEU A 109 -6.54 16.96 -8.72
CA LEU A 109 -6.36 15.50 -8.66
C LEU A 109 -7.56 14.72 -9.20
#